data_AF-A0A061I8K8-F1
#
_entry.id   AF-A0A061I8K8-F1
#
_cell.length_a   1.000
_cell.length_b   1.000
_cell.length_c   1.000
_cell.angle_alpha   90.00
_cell.angle_beta   90.00
_cell.angle_gamma   90.00
#
_symmetry.space_group_name_H-M   'P 1'
#
loop_
_entity.id
_entity.type
_entity.pdbx_description
1 polymer ?
#
loop_
_entity_poly.entity_id
_entity_poly.type
_entity_poly.pdbx_seq_one_letter_code
_entity_poly.pdbx_strand_id
1 'polypeptide(L)'
;VAVPNLSEAVQDADLLVFVIPHQFIHKICDEITGRVPKKALGITLIKGIDEGPEGLRLISDIIREKMDIDISVLMGANIASEVAAEKFCETTIGSKVMQNGLLFKELLQTPNFRITVVDDADTVELCGALKNIVAVGAGFCDGLRCGDNTKAAVIRLGLMEMIAFAKIFCKGQVSTATFLESCGVADLITTCYGGRNRKVAEAFARTGKTIEELEKEMLNGQKLQGPQTSAEVYRILKQKGLLDKVTFDWLVYPTHDLCVDGLALGFVLMGGNEKLWILAKLIKMRFDQGRPPENLGYRHEERKQEKLQDRSQRQEGQKFKVTLHSIGNWSCLGYMRPCLLPPKEKPFLKEGGVDQEKTSSFFAA
;
A
#
# COMPACT_ATOMS: atom_id res chain seq x y z
N VAL A 1 10.21 -0.12 -26.86
CA VAL A 1 10.15 -1.53 -27.37
C VAL A 1 10.38 -2.43 -26.18
N ALA A 2 9.61 -3.52 -26.01
CA ALA A 2 9.84 -4.47 -24.93
C ALA A 2 10.92 -5.47 -25.35
N VAL A 3 11.92 -5.70 -24.48
CA VAL A 3 12.98 -6.69 -24.69
C VAL A 3 12.59 -7.97 -23.95
N PRO A 4 12.36 -9.10 -24.63
CA PRO A 4 11.91 -10.34 -23.98
C PRO A 4 13.05 -11.10 -23.29
N ASN A 5 14.30 -10.84 -23.67
CA ASN A 5 15.47 -11.43 -23.05
C ASN A 5 15.95 -10.55 -21.89
N LEU A 6 15.91 -11.07 -20.68
CA LEU A 6 16.26 -10.31 -19.48
C LEU A 6 17.75 -9.94 -19.42
N SER A 7 18.64 -10.81 -19.91
CA SER A 7 20.08 -10.54 -19.97
C SER A 7 20.41 -9.39 -20.91
N GLU A 8 19.73 -9.32 -22.07
CA GLU A 8 19.85 -8.21 -23.01
C GLU A 8 19.29 -6.91 -22.41
N ALA A 9 18.17 -6.99 -21.69
CA ALA A 9 17.51 -5.82 -21.10
C ALA A 9 18.35 -5.11 -20.01
N VAL A 10 19.24 -5.84 -19.32
CA VAL A 10 20.11 -5.29 -18.27
C VAL A 10 21.51 -4.96 -18.76
N GLN A 11 21.85 -5.38 -19.98
CA GLN A 11 23.16 -5.14 -20.55
C GLN A 11 23.38 -3.62 -20.70
N ASP A 12 24.52 -3.15 -20.18
CA ASP A 12 24.92 -1.72 -20.20
C ASP A 12 23.96 -0.76 -19.49
N ALA A 13 23.03 -1.25 -18.65
CA ALA A 13 22.11 -0.40 -17.90
C ALA A 13 22.83 0.33 -16.76
N ASP A 14 22.76 1.66 -16.74
CA ASP A 14 23.23 2.50 -15.62
C ASP A 14 22.24 2.51 -14.44
N LEU A 15 20.93 2.44 -14.74
CA LEU A 15 19.85 2.52 -13.77
C LEU A 15 18.87 1.35 -13.97
N LEU A 16 18.60 0.59 -12.91
CA LEU A 16 17.67 -0.53 -12.92
C LEU A 16 16.44 -0.23 -12.06
N VAL A 17 15.25 -0.44 -12.62
CA VAL A 17 13.97 -0.30 -11.89
C VAL A 17 13.34 -1.68 -11.72
N PHE A 18 13.35 -2.21 -10.50
CA PHE A 18 12.76 -3.49 -10.16
C PHE A 18 11.28 -3.32 -9.81
N VAL A 19 10.39 -3.76 -10.72
CA VAL A 19 8.92 -3.63 -10.58
C VAL A 19 8.21 -4.92 -11.01
N ILE A 20 8.45 -5.98 -10.25
CA ILE A 20 7.88 -7.32 -10.47
C ILE A 20 7.20 -7.84 -9.21
N PRO A 21 6.29 -8.82 -9.30
CA PRO A 21 5.78 -9.51 -8.11
C PRO A 21 6.92 -10.09 -7.27
N HIS A 22 6.89 -9.90 -5.94
CA HIS A 22 8.02 -10.24 -5.05
C HIS A 22 8.47 -11.70 -5.17
N GLN A 23 7.53 -12.63 -5.39
CA GLN A 23 7.78 -14.06 -5.53
C GLN A 23 8.75 -14.44 -6.67
N PHE A 24 8.96 -13.54 -7.66
CA PHE A 24 9.86 -13.78 -8.79
C PHE A 24 11.25 -13.21 -8.58
N ILE A 25 11.50 -12.44 -7.51
CA ILE A 25 12.75 -11.68 -7.37
C ILE A 25 13.98 -12.57 -7.33
N HIS A 26 13.92 -13.70 -6.62
CA HIS A 26 15.06 -14.61 -6.51
C HIS A 26 15.51 -15.12 -7.87
N LYS A 27 14.56 -15.65 -8.65
CA LYS A 27 14.81 -16.20 -10.00
C LYS A 27 15.35 -15.12 -10.94
N ILE A 28 14.74 -13.93 -10.93
CA ILE A 28 15.15 -12.82 -11.77
C ILE A 28 16.56 -12.36 -11.42
N CYS A 29 16.87 -12.26 -10.12
CA CYS A 29 18.22 -11.93 -9.70
C CYS A 29 19.23 -13.01 -10.11
N ASP A 30 18.92 -14.30 -9.95
CA ASP A 30 19.83 -15.38 -10.34
C ASP A 30 20.13 -15.35 -11.86
N GLU A 31 19.14 -15.00 -12.68
CA GLU A 31 19.29 -14.91 -14.13
C GLU A 31 20.19 -13.75 -14.58
N ILE A 32 20.17 -12.60 -13.90
CA ILE A 32 20.95 -11.42 -14.29
C ILE A 32 22.24 -11.21 -13.49
N THR A 33 22.48 -12.03 -12.46
CA THR A 33 23.70 -11.96 -11.66
C THR A 33 24.93 -12.10 -12.56
N GLY A 34 25.90 -11.20 -12.41
CA GLY A 34 27.11 -11.13 -13.22
C GLY A 34 26.95 -10.48 -14.60
N ARG A 35 25.73 -10.08 -14.99
CA ARG A 35 25.46 -9.35 -16.24
C ARG A 35 25.17 -7.86 -16.01
N VAL A 36 24.82 -7.48 -14.79
CA VAL A 36 24.58 -6.09 -14.39
C VAL A 36 25.91 -5.36 -14.22
N PRO A 37 26.10 -4.15 -14.81
CA PRO A 37 27.30 -3.37 -14.59
C PRO A 37 27.51 -3.02 -13.10
N LYS A 38 28.74 -3.16 -12.60
CA LYS A 38 29.07 -2.88 -11.19
C LYS A 38 28.86 -1.42 -10.74
N LYS A 39 28.77 -0.50 -11.69
CA LYS A 39 28.49 0.92 -11.44
C LYS A 39 27.00 1.26 -11.52
N ALA A 40 26.16 0.29 -11.90
CA ALA A 40 24.75 0.52 -12.02
C ALA A 40 24.13 0.81 -10.65
N LEU A 41 23.03 1.55 -10.64
CA LEU A 41 22.23 1.82 -9.45
C LEU A 41 20.84 1.21 -9.63
N GLY A 42 20.27 0.65 -8.58
CA GLY A 42 18.92 0.10 -8.63
C GLY A 42 17.92 0.87 -7.79
N ILE A 43 16.65 0.75 -8.14
CA ILE A 43 15.51 1.13 -7.30
C ILE A 43 14.46 0.03 -7.35
N THR A 44 13.92 -0.37 -6.20
CA THR A 44 12.84 -1.37 -6.12
C THR A 44 11.51 -0.73 -5.73
N LEU A 45 10.47 -1.10 -6.47
CA LEU A 45 9.06 -0.75 -6.24
C LEU A 45 8.28 -1.94 -5.67
N ILE A 46 8.98 -3.02 -5.34
CA ILE A 46 8.40 -4.29 -4.95
C ILE A 46 7.92 -4.19 -3.50
N LYS A 47 6.59 -4.20 -3.31
CA LYS A 47 5.96 -4.22 -1.99
C LYS A 47 5.90 -5.66 -1.47
N GLY A 48 6.61 -5.94 -0.38
CA GLY A 48 6.67 -7.25 0.26
C GLY A 48 7.91 -7.36 1.16
N ILE A 49 7.97 -8.46 1.90
CA ILE A 49 9.15 -8.87 2.66
C ILE A 49 9.45 -10.32 2.28
N ASP A 50 10.58 -10.83 2.73
CA ASP A 50 10.94 -12.23 2.59
C ASP A 50 11.42 -12.78 3.93
N GLU A 51 11.48 -14.10 4.02
CA GLU A 51 11.89 -14.85 5.20
C GLU A 51 13.25 -15.52 4.94
N GLY A 52 14.24 -15.19 5.76
CA GLY A 52 15.56 -15.82 5.76
C GLY A 52 15.88 -16.53 7.08
N PRO A 53 17.02 -17.22 7.17
CA PRO A 53 17.43 -17.94 8.39
C PRO A 53 17.58 -17.03 9.62
N GLU A 54 17.87 -15.75 9.42
CA GLU A 54 18.02 -14.73 10.47
C GLU A 54 16.68 -14.01 10.80
N GLY A 55 15.59 -14.35 10.12
CA GLY A 55 14.27 -13.73 10.23
C GLY A 55 13.94 -12.85 9.01
N LEU A 56 13.51 -11.60 9.27
CA LEU A 56 13.09 -10.66 8.23
C LEU A 56 14.20 -10.38 7.21
N ARG A 57 13.87 -10.49 5.92
CA ARG A 57 14.68 -9.97 4.82
C ARG A 57 13.89 -8.96 3.99
N LEU A 58 14.53 -7.84 3.69
CA LEU A 58 13.99 -6.85 2.78
C LEU A 58 14.32 -7.22 1.33
N ILE A 59 13.44 -6.87 0.39
CA ILE A 59 13.65 -7.14 -1.03
C ILE A 59 14.86 -6.35 -1.53
N SER A 60 15.03 -5.10 -1.07
CA SER A 60 16.21 -4.30 -1.41
C SER A 60 17.51 -4.93 -0.91
N ASP A 61 17.51 -5.60 0.25
CA ASP A 61 18.67 -6.33 0.77
C ASP A 61 18.97 -7.57 -0.08
N ILE A 62 17.95 -8.31 -0.51
CA ILE A 62 18.12 -9.46 -1.41
C ILE A 62 18.75 -9.02 -2.74
N ILE A 63 18.26 -7.92 -3.31
CA ILE A 63 18.79 -7.40 -4.58
C ILE A 63 20.23 -6.88 -4.37
N ARG A 64 20.50 -6.12 -3.30
CA ARG A 64 21.85 -5.64 -2.96
C ARG A 64 22.86 -6.79 -2.87
N GLU A 65 22.52 -7.85 -2.14
CA GLU A 65 23.42 -8.98 -1.95
C GLU A 65 23.68 -9.77 -3.23
N LYS A 66 22.66 -9.98 -4.06
CA LYS A 66 22.81 -10.74 -5.31
C LYS A 66 23.51 -9.94 -6.41
N MET A 67 23.27 -8.63 -6.49
CA MET A 67 23.78 -7.78 -7.57
C MET A 67 25.06 -7.04 -7.22
N ASP A 68 25.34 -6.84 -5.92
CA ASP A 68 26.46 -6.03 -5.44
C ASP A 68 26.43 -4.61 -6.04
N ILE A 69 25.25 -3.98 -5.98
CA ILE A 69 24.99 -2.59 -6.37
C ILE A 69 24.13 -1.91 -5.29
N ASP A 70 24.17 -0.58 -5.19
CA ASP A 70 23.26 0.14 -4.30
C ASP A 70 21.82 0.11 -4.82
N ILE A 71 20.88 -0.05 -3.89
CA ILE A 71 19.45 -0.14 -4.17
C ILE A 71 18.71 0.92 -3.35
N SER A 72 17.97 1.80 -4.02
CA SER A 72 16.96 2.65 -3.40
C SER A 72 15.59 1.95 -3.39
N VAL A 73 14.63 2.47 -2.64
CA VAL A 73 13.26 1.93 -2.60
C VAL A 73 12.26 3.03 -2.93
N LEU A 74 11.17 2.70 -3.61
CA LEU A 74 10.08 3.63 -3.89
C LEU A 74 8.76 3.03 -3.41
N MET A 75 8.19 3.66 -2.38
CA MET A 75 6.92 3.26 -1.77
C MET A 75 6.02 4.48 -1.58
N GLY A 76 4.71 4.31 -1.76
CA GLY A 76 3.77 5.42 -1.68
C GLY A 76 2.35 5.04 -2.08
N ALA A 77 1.42 5.97 -1.90
CA ALA A 77 0.02 5.85 -2.27
C ALA A 77 -0.18 6.02 -3.80
N ASN A 78 0.33 5.06 -4.58
CA ASN A 78 0.48 5.20 -6.02
C ASN A 78 -0.21 4.07 -6.82
N ILE A 79 -1.55 4.14 -6.94
CA ILE A 79 -2.31 3.19 -7.77
C ILE A 79 -1.86 3.33 -9.23
N ALA A 80 -1.31 2.25 -9.80
CA ALA A 80 -0.66 2.27 -11.11
C ALA A 80 -1.53 2.85 -12.24
N SER A 81 -2.84 2.56 -12.25
CA SER A 81 -3.76 3.11 -13.25
C SER A 81 -3.99 4.61 -13.12
N GLU A 82 -3.86 5.16 -11.91
CA GLU A 82 -4.01 6.60 -11.67
C GLU A 82 -2.75 7.35 -12.02
N VAL A 83 -1.57 6.79 -11.69
CA VAL A 83 -0.27 7.30 -12.13
C VAL A 83 -0.21 7.34 -13.67
N ALA A 84 -0.64 6.26 -14.34
CA ALA A 84 -0.67 6.19 -15.80
C ALA A 84 -1.67 7.15 -16.44
N ALA A 85 -2.73 7.54 -15.71
CA ALA A 85 -3.71 8.54 -16.13
C ALA A 85 -3.32 9.97 -15.71
N GLU A 86 -2.06 10.17 -15.29
CA GLU A 86 -1.50 11.45 -14.85
C GLU A 86 -2.31 12.12 -13.72
N LYS A 87 -3.02 11.33 -12.91
CA LYS A 87 -3.66 11.87 -11.71
C LYS A 87 -2.61 12.19 -10.67
N PHE A 88 -2.79 13.32 -9.99
CA PHE A 88 -1.90 13.75 -8.93
C PHE A 88 -1.77 12.67 -7.84
N CYS A 89 -0.53 12.33 -7.50
CA CYS A 89 -0.20 11.51 -6.34
C CYS A 89 1.24 11.77 -5.89
N GLU A 90 1.57 11.22 -4.72
CA GLU A 90 2.85 11.40 -4.06
C GLU A 90 3.48 10.05 -3.75
N THR A 91 4.81 10.00 -3.71
CA THR A 91 5.56 8.82 -3.29
C THR A 91 6.78 9.21 -2.47
N THR A 92 7.32 8.25 -1.74
CA THR A 92 8.56 8.40 -0.98
C THR A 92 9.63 7.50 -1.60
N ILE A 93 10.82 8.07 -1.83
CA ILE A 93 12.03 7.32 -2.12
C ILE A 93 12.84 7.21 -0.84
N GLY A 94 13.15 5.99 -0.43
CA GLY A 94 14.10 5.70 0.65
C GLY A 94 15.45 5.32 0.04
N SER A 95 16.55 5.96 0.47
CA SER A 95 17.87 5.65 -0.05
C SER A 95 18.96 5.74 1.02
N LYS A 96 19.81 4.70 1.11
CA LYS A 96 20.97 4.70 2.03
C LYS A 96 22.06 5.66 1.56
N VAL A 97 22.10 5.97 0.26
CA VAL A 97 23.00 6.94 -0.36
C VAL A 97 22.15 8.07 -0.94
N MET A 98 22.05 9.19 -0.23
CA MET A 98 21.13 10.28 -0.58
C MET A 98 21.28 10.78 -2.02
N GLN A 99 22.50 10.80 -2.58
CA GLN A 99 22.75 11.20 -3.97
C GLN A 99 22.04 10.27 -4.97
N ASN A 100 21.98 8.96 -4.69
CA ASN A 100 21.28 7.99 -5.54
C ASN A 100 19.77 8.21 -5.46
N GLY A 101 19.23 8.45 -4.26
CA GLY A 101 17.82 8.79 -4.08
C GLY A 101 17.41 10.08 -4.81
N LEU A 102 18.26 11.11 -4.78
CA LEU A 102 18.04 12.37 -5.51
C LEU A 102 18.10 12.17 -7.03
N LEU A 103 19.00 11.33 -7.53
CA LEU A 103 19.07 10.96 -8.95
C LEU A 103 17.77 10.28 -9.40
N PHE A 104 17.26 9.32 -8.63
CA PHE A 104 15.97 8.68 -8.95
C PHE A 104 14.80 9.65 -8.83
N LYS A 105 14.84 10.62 -7.91
CA LYS A 105 13.85 11.69 -7.84
C LYS A 105 13.85 12.53 -9.12
N GLU A 106 15.01 12.93 -9.62
CA GLU A 106 15.12 13.68 -10.88
C GLU A 106 14.58 12.87 -12.06
N LEU A 107 14.87 11.57 -12.12
CA LEU A 107 14.41 10.68 -13.19
C LEU A 107 12.89 10.46 -13.18
N LEU A 108 12.29 10.27 -12.01
CA LEU A 108 10.92 9.76 -11.88
C LEU A 108 9.87 10.85 -11.57
N GLN A 109 10.28 11.99 -11.03
CA GLN A 109 9.33 13.02 -10.62
C GLN A 109 8.69 13.71 -11.82
N THR A 110 7.37 13.89 -11.76
CA THR A 110 6.60 14.68 -12.73
C THR A 110 5.74 15.71 -11.99
N PRO A 111 5.05 16.64 -12.68
CA PRO A 111 4.10 17.54 -12.03
C PRO A 111 3.01 16.80 -11.24
N ASN A 112 2.57 15.64 -11.75
CA ASN A 112 1.51 14.82 -11.16
C ASN A 112 2.01 13.65 -10.30
N PHE A 113 3.34 13.45 -10.23
CA PHE A 113 3.97 12.40 -9.43
C PHE A 113 5.09 13.01 -8.59
N ARG A 114 4.74 13.47 -7.38
CA ARG A 114 5.65 14.20 -6.49
C ARG A 114 6.45 13.25 -5.61
N ILE A 115 7.73 13.54 -5.40
CA ILE A 115 8.65 12.64 -4.71
C ILE A 115 9.32 13.33 -3.53
N THR A 116 9.18 12.73 -2.34
CA THR A 116 10.02 13.03 -1.16
C THR A 116 11.13 11.99 -1.06
N VAL A 117 12.37 12.42 -0.77
CA VAL A 117 13.51 11.50 -0.57
C VAL A 117 13.88 11.52 0.90
N VAL A 118 14.04 10.34 1.49
CA VAL A 118 14.45 10.15 2.89
C VAL A 118 15.62 9.16 2.96
N ASP A 119 16.41 9.23 4.02
CA ASP A 119 17.55 8.34 4.29
C ASP A 119 17.13 7.02 4.99
N ASP A 120 15.90 6.95 5.46
CA ASP A 120 15.32 5.81 6.18
C ASP A 120 14.75 4.72 5.24
N ALA A 121 15.64 4.15 4.39
CA ALA A 121 15.24 3.22 3.32
C ALA A 121 14.53 1.96 3.82
N ASP A 122 15.03 1.35 4.89
CA ASP A 122 14.46 0.11 5.45
C ASP A 122 13.01 0.35 5.93
N THR A 123 12.74 1.49 6.58
CA THR A 123 11.39 1.82 7.05
C THR A 123 10.45 2.16 5.91
N VAL A 124 10.90 2.88 4.87
CA VAL A 124 10.09 3.13 3.67
C VAL A 124 9.63 1.81 3.05
N GLU A 125 10.54 0.84 2.90
CA GLU A 125 10.25 -0.48 2.33
C GLU A 125 9.28 -1.28 3.19
N LEU A 126 9.51 -1.34 4.51
CA LEU A 126 8.64 -2.05 5.45
C LEU A 126 7.22 -1.50 5.46
N CYS A 127 7.04 -0.18 5.38
CA CYS A 127 5.70 0.40 5.32
C CYS A 127 4.89 -0.13 4.13
N GLY A 128 5.54 -0.29 2.97
CA GLY A 128 4.93 -0.83 1.77
C GLY A 128 4.42 -2.27 1.91
N ALA A 129 5.10 -3.09 2.72
CA ALA A 129 4.70 -4.47 2.99
C ALA A 129 3.61 -4.58 4.07
N LEU A 130 3.85 -3.98 5.24
CA LEU A 130 3.01 -4.17 6.43
C LEU A 130 1.61 -3.57 6.29
N LYS A 131 1.45 -2.49 5.50
CA LYS A 131 0.14 -1.85 5.29
C LYS A 131 -0.93 -2.81 4.76
N ASN A 132 -0.52 -3.83 3.99
CA ASN A 132 -1.44 -4.77 3.36
C ASN A 132 -2.11 -5.66 4.39
N ILE A 133 -1.41 -5.94 5.50
CA ILE A 133 -1.95 -6.67 6.64
C ILE A 133 -3.02 -5.82 7.33
N VAL A 134 -2.72 -4.55 7.61
CA VAL A 134 -3.69 -3.62 8.22
C VAL A 134 -4.93 -3.45 7.34
N ALA A 135 -4.75 -3.41 6.02
CA ALA A 135 -5.85 -3.32 5.06
C ALA A 135 -6.78 -4.54 5.08
N VAL A 136 -6.28 -5.74 5.42
CA VAL A 136 -7.13 -6.91 5.66
C VAL A 136 -8.02 -6.68 6.90
N GLY A 137 -7.44 -6.22 8.01
CA GLY A 137 -8.20 -5.86 9.21
C GLY A 137 -9.25 -4.77 8.96
N ALA A 138 -8.93 -3.77 8.13
CA ALA A 138 -9.89 -2.75 7.70
C ALA A 138 -11.02 -3.34 6.84
N GLY A 139 -10.72 -4.32 5.97
CA GLY A 139 -11.73 -5.04 5.20
C GLY A 139 -12.64 -5.90 6.06
N PHE A 140 -12.13 -6.53 7.12
CA PHE A 140 -12.98 -7.22 8.09
C PHE A 140 -13.97 -6.26 8.75
N CYS A 141 -13.53 -5.06 9.13
CA CYS A 141 -14.43 -4.03 9.66
C CYS A 141 -15.57 -3.73 8.68
N ASP A 142 -15.25 -3.56 7.39
CA ASP A 142 -16.26 -3.30 6.36
C ASP A 142 -17.24 -4.48 6.19
N GLY A 143 -16.73 -5.72 6.20
CA GLY A 143 -17.55 -6.91 6.03
C GLY A 143 -18.48 -7.19 7.22
N LEU A 144 -18.01 -6.88 8.42
CA LEU A 144 -18.77 -6.92 9.68
C LEU A 144 -19.63 -5.67 9.89
N ARG A 145 -19.64 -4.75 8.91
CA ARG A 145 -20.37 -3.48 8.85
C ARG A 145 -20.00 -2.48 9.93
N CYS A 146 -18.85 -2.61 10.57
CA CYS A 146 -18.40 -1.74 11.68
C CYS A 146 -18.46 -0.26 11.24
N GLY A 147 -18.68 0.65 12.20
CA GLY A 147 -18.70 2.08 11.90
C GLY A 147 -17.30 2.64 11.61
N ASP A 148 -17.24 3.81 10.98
CA ASP A 148 -15.98 4.46 10.58
C ASP A 148 -15.03 4.70 11.76
N ASN A 149 -15.56 4.99 12.95
CA ASN A 149 -14.75 5.15 14.17
C ASN A 149 -13.97 3.87 14.53
N THR A 150 -14.60 2.70 14.39
CA THR A 150 -13.95 1.41 14.64
C THR A 150 -12.88 1.15 13.58
N LYS A 151 -13.19 1.41 12.31
CA LYS A 151 -12.23 1.25 11.22
C LYS A 151 -11.03 2.18 11.39
N ALA A 152 -11.25 3.43 11.79
CA ALA A 152 -10.19 4.39 12.10
C ALA A 152 -9.32 3.92 13.27
N ALA A 153 -9.91 3.33 14.32
CA ALA A 153 -9.16 2.75 15.42
C ALA A 153 -8.25 1.60 14.96
N VAL A 154 -8.75 0.71 14.09
CA VAL A 154 -7.96 -0.38 13.50
C VAL A 154 -6.80 0.15 12.66
N ILE A 155 -7.05 1.16 11.81
CA ILE A 155 -5.99 1.79 10.99
C ILE A 155 -4.92 2.42 11.89
N ARG A 156 -5.34 3.17 12.92
CA ARG A 156 -4.43 3.84 13.86
C ARG A 156 -3.59 2.82 14.65
N LEU A 157 -4.21 1.76 15.16
CA LEU A 157 -3.51 0.69 15.87
C LEU A 157 -2.53 -0.02 14.94
N GLY A 158 -2.97 -0.40 13.74
CA GLY A 158 -2.10 -1.00 12.72
C GLY A 158 -0.88 -0.13 12.38
N LEU A 159 -1.04 1.20 12.27
CA LEU A 159 0.09 2.12 12.10
C LEU A 159 1.07 2.07 13.28
N MET A 160 0.57 2.01 14.52
CA MET A 160 1.44 1.89 15.70
C MET A 160 2.22 0.59 15.71
N GLU A 161 1.60 -0.52 15.28
CA GLU A 161 2.28 -1.80 15.17
C GLU A 161 3.30 -1.82 14.03
N MET A 162 3.02 -1.15 12.91
CA MET A 162 4.01 -0.92 11.85
C MET A 162 5.25 -0.19 12.37
N ILE A 163 5.05 0.87 13.18
CA ILE A 163 6.14 1.63 13.80
C ILE A 163 6.94 0.74 14.75
N ALA A 164 6.25 -0.02 15.61
CA ALA A 164 6.90 -0.91 16.56
C ALA A 164 7.69 -2.02 15.86
N PHE A 165 7.12 -2.61 14.81
CA PHE A 165 7.77 -3.63 14.00
C PHE A 165 9.06 -3.08 13.37
N ALA A 166 8.97 -1.93 12.68
CA ALA A 166 10.14 -1.32 12.07
C ALA A 166 11.24 -1.02 13.10
N LYS A 167 10.90 -0.47 14.28
CA LYS A 167 11.88 -0.19 15.34
C LYS A 167 12.63 -1.42 15.86
N ILE A 168 12.03 -2.61 15.73
CA ILE A 168 12.65 -3.87 16.17
C ILE A 168 13.49 -4.50 15.05
N PHE A 169 13.06 -4.36 13.79
CA PHE A 169 13.59 -5.16 12.68
C PHE A 169 14.44 -4.37 11.66
N CYS A 170 14.31 -3.04 11.58
CA CYS A 170 15.19 -2.23 10.74
C CYS A 170 16.61 -2.20 11.30
N LYS A 171 17.62 -2.19 10.41
CA LYS A 171 19.04 -2.11 10.80
C LYS A 171 19.45 -0.68 11.16
N GLY A 172 18.77 0.32 10.60
CA GLY A 172 19.05 1.75 10.77
C GLY A 172 18.17 2.44 11.82
N GLN A 173 18.39 3.75 11.98
CA GLN A 173 17.54 4.59 12.83
C GLN A 173 16.17 4.75 12.18
N VAL A 174 15.13 4.24 12.85
CA VAL A 174 13.75 4.40 12.41
C VAL A 174 13.23 5.77 12.83
N SER A 175 12.96 6.64 11.86
CA SER A 175 12.33 7.92 12.12
C SER A 175 10.82 7.76 12.13
N THR A 176 10.17 8.27 13.20
CA THR A 176 8.70 8.27 13.24
C THR A 176 8.11 9.23 12.18
N ALA A 177 8.88 10.22 11.72
CA ALA A 177 8.48 11.11 10.64
C ALA A 177 8.32 10.36 9.31
N THR A 178 9.11 9.30 9.05
CA THR A 178 8.99 8.46 7.84
C THR A 178 7.58 7.84 7.71
N PHE A 179 6.89 7.59 8.82
CA PHE A 179 5.52 7.06 8.80
C PHE A 179 4.46 8.11 8.45
N LEU A 180 4.80 9.40 8.51
CA LEU A 180 3.95 10.50 8.07
C LEU A 180 4.12 10.81 6.57
N GLU A 181 5.16 10.27 5.94
CA GLU A 181 5.37 10.37 4.50
C GLU A 181 4.38 9.48 3.70
N SER A 182 4.37 9.65 2.38
CA SER A 182 3.46 8.90 1.49
C SER A 182 3.59 7.37 1.65
N CYS A 183 4.80 6.84 1.86
CA CYS A 183 5.02 5.41 2.07
C CYS A 183 4.31 4.85 3.32
N GLY A 184 4.10 5.68 4.34
CA GLY A 184 3.49 5.31 5.61
C GLY A 184 1.98 5.54 5.59
N VAL A 185 1.55 6.65 6.20
CA VAL A 185 0.15 6.96 6.47
C VAL A 185 -0.70 7.07 5.21
N ALA A 186 -0.19 7.69 4.13
CA ALA A 186 -0.98 7.86 2.91
C ALA A 186 -1.24 6.53 2.20
N ASP A 187 -0.21 5.70 2.01
CA ASP A 187 -0.35 4.40 1.37
C ASP A 187 -1.21 3.46 2.24
N LEU A 188 -1.08 3.54 3.57
CA LEU A 188 -1.93 2.81 4.51
C LEU A 188 -3.41 3.19 4.34
N ILE A 189 -3.74 4.48 4.38
CA ILE A 189 -5.12 4.97 4.23
C ILE A 189 -5.69 4.53 2.87
N THR A 190 -4.99 4.81 1.77
CA THR A 190 -5.50 4.48 0.43
C THR A 190 -5.75 2.97 0.28
N THR A 191 -4.88 2.14 0.88
CA THR A 191 -5.03 0.68 0.85
C THR A 191 -6.22 0.21 1.71
N CYS A 192 -6.45 0.82 2.88
CA CYS A 192 -7.55 0.48 3.78
C CYS A 192 -8.94 0.93 3.30
N TYR A 193 -9.04 1.85 2.33
CA TYR A 193 -10.31 2.28 1.73
C TYR A 193 -10.52 1.74 0.31
N GLY A 194 -9.47 1.66 -0.51
CA GLY A 194 -9.58 1.30 -1.94
C GLY A 194 -8.90 -0.01 -2.37
N GLY A 195 -8.04 -0.58 -1.53
CA GLY A 195 -7.13 -1.67 -1.89
C GLY A 195 -7.79 -3.02 -2.14
N ARG A 196 -7.11 -3.88 -2.92
CA ARG A 196 -7.51 -5.28 -3.16
C ARG A 196 -7.59 -6.11 -1.87
N ASN A 197 -6.62 -5.93 -0.96
CA ASN A 197 -6.60 -6.56 0.37
C ASN A 197 -7.89 -6.27 1.16
N ARG A 198 -8.31 -5.00 1.22
CA ARG A 198 -9.56 -4.59 1.86
C ARG A 198 -10.79 -5.22 1.21
N LYS A 199 -10.89 -5.16 -0.12
CA LYS A 199 -12.05 -5.70 -0.88
C LYS A 199 -12.24 -7.19 -0.67
N VAL A 200 -11.17 -7.98 -0.75
CA VAL A 200 -11.24 -9.44 -0.57
C VAL A 200 -11.52 -9.79 0.90
N ALA A 201 -10.89 -9.10 1.86
CA ALA A 201 -11.16 -9.31 3.28
C ALA A 201 -12.59 -8.95 3.69
N GLU A 202 -13.18 -7.92 3.08
CA GLU A 202 -14.60 -7.61 3.22
C GLU A 202 -15.48 -8.76 2.72
N ALA A 203 -15.20 -9.28 1.53
CA ALA A 203 -15.96 -10.40 0.95
C ALA A 203 -15.82 -11.68 1.79
N PHE A 204 -14.62 -11.95 2.32
CA PHE A 204 -14.34 -13.04 3.24
C PHE A 204 -15.23 -12.94 4.48
N ALA A 205 -15.21 -11.79 5.16
CA ALA A 205 -16.00 -11.58 6.37
C ALA A 205 -17.52 -11.62 6.13
N ARG A 206 -18.00 -11.30 4.92
CA ARG A 206 -19.42 -11.35 4.55
C ARG A 206 -19.92 -12.73 4.14
N THR A 207 -19.09 -13.49 3.44
CA THR A 207 -19.53 -14.73 2.76
C THR A 207 -19.03 -15.99 3.44
N GLY A 208 -17.94 -15.92 4.21
CA GLY A 208 -17.29 -17.10 4.81
C GLY A 208 -16.55 -17.99 3.81
N LYS A 209 -16.47 -17.61 2.53
CA LYS A 209 -15.62 -18.27 1.52
C LYS A 209 -14.15 -18.17 1.90
N THR A 210 -13.32 -19.08 1.40
CA THR A 210 -11.88 -19.01 1.64
C THR A 210 -11.23 -17.89 0.83
N ILE A 211 -10.04 -17.45 1.23
CA ILE A 211 -9.29 -16.43 0.48
C ILE A 211 -8.95 -16.94 -0.92
N GLU A 212 -8.60 -18.22 -1.08
CA GLU A 212 -8.27 -18.82 -2.37
C GLU A 212 -9.45 -18.79 -3.35
N GLU A 213 -10.67 -19.02 -2.86
CA GLU A 213 -11.89 -18.91 -3.66
C GLU A 213 -12.11 -17.46 -4.11
N LEU A 214 -12.00 -16.51 -3.19
CA LEU A 214 -12.20 -15.09 -3.48
C LEU A 214 -11.11 -14.51 -4.38
N GLU A 215 -9.85 -14.98 -4.28
CA GLU A 215 -8.79 -14.61 -5.22
C GLU A 215 -9.16 -14.99 -6.65
N LYS A 216 -9.66 -16.22 -6.86
CA LYS A 216 -10.09 -16.70 -8.19
C LYS A 216 -11.28 -15.92 -8.73
N GLU A 217 -12.23 -15.57 -7.87
CA GLU A 217 -13.45 -14.85 -8.25
C GLU A 217 -13.21 -13.35 -8.51
N MET A 218 -12.33 -12.70 -7.75
CA MET A 218 -12.26 -11.24 -7.69
C MET A 218 -10.99 -10.64 -8.30
N LEU A 219 -9.89 -11.40 -8.40
CA LEU A 219 -8.58 -10.82 -8.69
C LEU A 219 -8.03 -11.13 -10.08
N ASN A 220 -8.79 -11.83 -10.94
CA ASN A 220 -8.42 -12.10 -12.34
C ASN A 220 -6.98 -12.63 -12.50
N GLY A 221 -6.57 -13.56 -11.63
CA GLY A 221 -5.22 -14.16 -11.63
C GLY A 221 -4.16 -13.42 -10.79
N GLN A 222 -4.49 -12.29 -10.17
CA GLN A 222 -3.61 -11.62 -9.22
C GLN A 222 -3.70 -12.27 -7.83
N LYS A 223 -2.59 -12.23 -7.08
CA LYS A 223 -2.49 -12.77 -5.71
C LYS A 223 -2.66 -11.69 -4.65
N LEU A 224 -3.23 -12.08 -3.51
CA LEU A 224 -3.47 -11.22 -2.36
C LEU A 224 -2.27 -11.26 -1.41
N GLN A 225 -1.56 -10.14 -1.32
CA GLN A 225 -0.30 -10.09 -0.56
C GLN A 225 -0.53 -10.00 0.96
N GLY A 226 -1.63 -9.42 1.43
CA GLY A 226 -1.88 -9.19 2.87
C GLY A 226 -1.79 -10.45 3.73
N PRO A 227 -2.55 -11.52 3.42
CA PRO A 227 -2.46 -12.78 4.16
C PRO A 227 -1.08 -13.44 4.09
N GLN A 228 -0.41 -13.38 2.94
CA GLN A 228 0.94 -13.93 2.76
C GLN A 228 1.97 -13.19 3.63
N THR A 229 1.97 -11.85 3.58
CA THR A 229 2.84 -11.02 4.43
C THR A 229 2.53 -11.23 5.90
N SER A 230 1.26 -11.43 6.28
CA SER A 230 0.91 -11.77 7.66
C SER A 230 1.52 -13.10 8.10
N ALA A 231 1.55 -14.11 7.23
CA ALA A 231 2.19 -15.40 7.51
C ALA A 231 3.70 -15.28 7.69
N GLU A 232 4.36 -14.50 6.84
CA GLU A 232 5.79 -14.20 6.96
C GLU A 232 6.10 -13.48 8.28
N VAL A 233 5.36 -12.42 8.58
CA VAL A 233 5.52 -11.66 9.84
C VAL A 233 5.29 -12.56 11.06
N TYR A 234 4.26 -13.43 11.04
CA TYR A 234 3.99 -14.37 12.13
C TYR A 234 5.18 -15.30 12.40
N ARG A 235 5.77 -15.89 11.36
CA ARG A 235 6.93 -16.78 11.50
C ARG A 235 8.15 -16.02 12.02
N ILE A 236 8.40 -14.80 11.54
CA ILE A 236 9.50 -13.95 12.00
C ILE A 236 9.34 -13.63 13.50
N LEU A 237 8.13 -13.25 13.94
CA LEU A 237 7.85 -13.00 15.35
C LEU A 237 8.00 -14.26 16.20
N LYS A 238 7.57 -15.42 15.68
CA LYS A 238 7.72 -16.72 16.34
C LYS A 238 9.18 -17.08 16.57
N GLN A 239 10.02 -16.95 15.53
CA GLN A 239 11.45 -17.23 15.59
C GLN A 239 12.18 -16.33 16.60
N LYS A 240 11.77 -15.06 16.72
CA LYS A 240 12.37 -14.12 17.68
C LYS A 240 11.75 -14.18 19.09
N GLY A 241 10.76 -15.04 19.34
CA GLY A 241 10.06 -15.11 20.63
C GLY A 241 9.27 -13.84 20.97
N LEU A 242 8.76 -13.14 19.96
CA LEU A 242 8.06 -11.85 20.09
C LEU A 242 6.54 -11.96 19.93
N LEU A 243 6.02 -13.16 19.71
CA LEU A 243 4.58 -13.41 19.53
C LEU A 243 3.72 -12.93 20.71
N ASP A 244 4.22 -13.07 21.94
CA ASP A 244 3.47 -12.67 23.14
C ASP A 244 3.63 -11.19 23.51
N LYS A 245 4.28 -10.39 22.65
CA LYS A 245 4.32 -8.94 22.86
C LYS A 245 3.01 -8.32 22.39
N VAL A 246 2.33 -7.65 23.32
CA VAL A 246 1.05 -6.92 23.15
C VAL A 246 1.05 -5.95 21.96
N THR A 247 2.22 -5.58 21.45
CA THR A 247 2.38 -4.65 20.33
C THR A 247 2.05 -5.24 18.94
N PHE A 248 1.75 -6.55 18.81
CA PHE A 248 1.48 -7.19 17.51
C PHE A 248 0.11 -7.87 17.41
N ASP A 249 -0.78 -7.59 18.37
CA ASP A 249 -2.07 -8.26 18.50
C ASP A 249 -3.05 -7.89 17.36
N TRP A 250 -2.85 -6.77 16.65
CA TRP A 250 -3.76 -6.30 15.58
C TRP A 250 -3.30 -6.60 14.16
N LEU A 251 -2.01 -6.56 13.92
CA LEU A 251 -1.39 -6.77 12.62
C LEU A 251 -1.46 -8.27 12.31
N VAL A 252 -0.91 -9.11 13.19
CA VAL A 252 -0.50 -10.46 12.77
C VAL A 252 -1.54 -11.51 13.08
N TYR A 253 -2.08 -11.52 14.30
CA TYR A 253 -2.96 -12.60 14.76
C TYR A 253 -4.29 -12.68 14.02
N PRO A 254 -5.07 -11.59 13.84
CA PRO A 254 -6.38 -11.70 13.21
C PRO A 254 -6.28 -12.13 11.76
N THR A 255 -5.26 -11.66 11.05
CA THR A 255 -5.06 -12.02 9.65
C THR A 255 -4.51 -13.44 9.51
N HIS A 256 -3.55 -13.86 10.33
CA HIS A 256 -3.01 -15.22 10.30
C HIS A 256 -4.07 -16.26 10.70
N ASP A 257 -4.68 -16.10 11.86
CA ASP A 257 -5.60 -17.09 12.44
C ASP A 257 -6.83 -17.28 11.54
N LEU A 258 -7.37 -16.19 10.97
CA LEU A 258 -8.58 -16.24 10.13
C LEU A 258 -8.30 -16.65 8.68
N CYS A 259 -7.27 -16.06 8.06
CA CYS A 259 -7.02 -16.26 6.63
C CYS A 259 -6.08 -17.42 6.33
N VAL A 260 -5.20 -17.81 7.26
CA VAL A 260 -4.14 -18.81 7.04
C VAL A 260 -4.46 -20.11 7.77
N ASP A 261 -4.76 -20.04 9.07
CA ASP A 261 -5.10 -21.23 9.86
C ASP A 261 -6.56 -21.69 9.66
N GLY A 262 -7.37 -20.91 8.95
CA GLY A 262 -8.75 -21.26 8.60
C GLY A 262 -9.68 -21.35 9.81
N LEU A 263 -9.36 -20.66 10.92
CA LEU A 263 -10.27 -20.60 12.06
C LEU A 263 -11.58 -19.96 11.59
N ALA A 264 -12.69 -20.67 11.81
CA ALA A 264 -14.00 -20.16 11.46
C ALA A 264 -14.20 -18.80 12.14
N LEU A 265 -14.62 -17.80 11.36
CA LEU A 265 -14.88 -16.45 11.85
C LEU A 265 -15.74 -16.51 13.14
N GLY A 266 -16.74 -17.41 13.18
CA GLY A 266 -17.57 -17.67 14.35
C GLY A 266 -16.82 -18.08 15.63
N PHE A 267 -15.73 -18.85 15.54
CA PHE A 267 -14.94 -19.30 16.70
C PHE A 267 -14.10 -18.16 17.30
N VAL A 268 -13.50 -17.34 16.42
CA VAL A 268 -12.80 -16.11 16.82
C VAL A 268 -13.78 -15.09 17.42
N LEU A 269 -14.98 -14.98 16.86
CA LEU A 269 -16.05 -14.09 17.34
C LEU A 269 -16.66 -14.52 18.68
N MET A 270 -16.65 -15.82 19.02
CA MET A 270 -17.19 -16.34 20.29
C MET A 270 -16.20 -16.32 21.45
N GLY A 271 -15.00 -15.75 21.27
CA GLY A 271 -14.02 -15.57 22.36
C GLY A 271 -13.11 -16.78 22.59
N GLY A 272 -12.89 -17.62 21.58
CA GLY A 272 -11.96 -18.76 21.66
C GLY A 272 -10.47 -18.37 21.71
N ASN A 273 -10.13 -17.10 21.50
CA ASN A 273 -8.76 -16.57 21.61
C ASN A 273 -8.79 -15.22 22.37
N GLU A 274 -8.24 -15.19 23.58
CA GLU A 274 -8.21 -14.01 24.45
C GLU A 274 -7.47 -12.80 23.84
N LYS A 275 -6.57 -13.03 22.86
CA LYS A 275 -5.85 -11.95 22.16
C LYS A 275 -6.70 -11.25 21.09
N LEU A 276 -7.72 -11.94 20.56
CA LEU A 276 -8.71 -11.40 19.63
C LEU A 276 -9.86 -10.65 20.33
N TRP A 277 -9.78 -10.50 21.66
CA TRP A 277 -10.86 -10.06 22.53
C TRP A 277 -11.41 -8.68 22.18
N ILE A 278 -10.64 -7.70 21.68
CA ILE A 278 -11.21 -6.39 21.35
C ILE A 278 -12.00 -6.43 20.04
N LEU A 279 -11.52 -7.13 19.00
CA LEU A 279 -12.27 -7.30 17.76
C LEU A 279 -13.53 -8.15 18.02
N ALA A 280 -13.39 -9.25 18.76
CA ALA A 280 -14.51 -10.08 19.21
C ALA A 280 -15.48 -9.31 20.13
N LYS A 281 -15.01 -8.43 21.02
CA LYS A 281 -15.86 -7.63 21.93
C LYS A 281 -16.55 -6.48 21.21
N LEU A 282 -15.89 -5.81 20.26
CA LEU A 282 -16.52 -4.81 19.40
C LEU A 282 -17.62 -5.42 18.52
N ILE A 283 -17.43 -6.67 18.07
CA ILE A 283 -18.41 -7.39 17.26
C ILE A 283 -19.51 -8.02 18.13
N LYS A 284 -19.17 -8.54 19.31
CA LYS A 284 -20.12 -9.06 20.31
C LYS A 284 -21.02 -7.95 20.85
N MET A 285 -20.49 -6.74 21.08
CA MET A 285 -21.30 -5.56 21.41
C MET A 285 -22.34 -5.24 20.33
N ARG A 286 -22.08 -5.55 19.06
CA ARG A 286 -23.05 -5.40 17.98
C ARG A 286 -24.06 -6.55 17.91
N PHE A 287 -23.63 -7.79 18.12
CA PHE A 287 -24.53 -8.94 18.17
C PHE A 287 -25.49 -8.89 19.38
N ASP A 288 -25.03 -8.32 20.50
CA ASP A 288 -25.87 -8.08 21.67
C ASP A 288 -26.82 -6.87 21.49
N GLN A 289 -26.48 -5.90 20.63
CA GLN A 289 -27.39 -4.83 20.20
C GLN A 289 -28.29 -5.20 19.01
N GLY A 290 -28.09 -6.38 18.41
CA GLY A 290 -28.81 -6.87 17.23
C GLY A 290 -29.75 -8.04 17.49
N ARG A 291 -29.85 -8.54 18.73
CA ARG A 291 -30.99 -9.41 19.11
C ARG A 291 -32.19 -8.52 19.38
N PRO A 292 -33.36 -8.76 18.76
CA PRO A 292 -34.57 -8.09 19.20
C PRO A 292 -34.78 -8.48 20.67
N PRO A 293 -34.93 -7.53 21.61
CA PRO A 293 -35.34 -7.87 22.96
C PRO A 293 -36.73 -8.50 22.86
N GLU A 294 -36.83 -9.76 23.24
CA GLU A 294 -38.11 -10.36 23.61
C GLU A 294 -38.71 -9.48 24.71
N ASN A 295 -39.83 -8.84 24.37
CA ASN A 295 -40.76 -8.19 25.29
C ASN A 295 -40.15 -7.30 26.36
N LEU A 296 -39.95 -6.02 26.06
CA LEU A 296 -40.16 -4.93 27.03
C LEU A 296 -40.50 -3.66 26.24
N GLY A 297 -41.75 -3.21 26.38
CA GLY A 297 -42.32 -2.14 25.58
C GLY A 297 -41.69 -0.78 25.87
N TYR A 298 -41.13 -0.16 24.84
CA TYR A 298 -41.01 1.29 24.71
C TYR A 298 -41.35 1.67 23.28
N ARG A 299 -42.63 2.00 23.07
CA ARG A 299 -43.19 2.49 21.82
C ARG A 299 -43.54 3.96 22.08
N HIS A 300 -42.63 4.90 21.81
CA HIS A 300 -42.90 6.32 21.54
C HIS A 300 -41.60 7.13 21.58
N GLU A 301 -40.90 7.33 20.45
CA GLU A 301 -40.20 8.61 20.17
C GLU A 301 -39.66 8.75 18.73
N GLU A 302 -39.47 7.67 17.97
CA GLU A 302 -38.90 7.76 16.61
C GLU A 302 -39.85 8.30 15.52
N ARG A 303 -41.16 8.41 15.77
CA ARG A 303 -42.12 8.93 14.77
C ARG A 303 -42.11 10.46 14.57
N LYS A 304 -41.28 11.21 15.31
CA LYS A 304 -41.19 12.67 15.16
C LYS A 304 -40.09 13.13 14.19
N GLN A 305 -39.03 12.35 13.97
CA GLN A 305 -37.93 12.76 13.09
C GLN A 305 -38.19 12.44 11.60
N GLU A 306 -38.86 11.33 11.27
CA GLU A 306 -39.18 11.00 9.86
C GLU A 306 -40.19 11.96 9.22
N LYS A 307 -41.07 12.59 10.01
CA LYS A 307 -42.05 13.57 9.48
C LYS A 307 -41.47 14.96 9.18
N LEU A 308 -40.24 15.25 9.62
CA LEU A 308 -39.58 16.54 9.38
C LEU A 308 -38.69 16.54 8.13
N GLN A 309 -38.15 15.39 7.71
CA GLN A 309 -37.34 15.28 6.48
C GLN A 309 -38.19 15.10 5.21
N ASP A 310 -39.37 14.48 5.30
CA ASP A 310 -40.25 14.26 4.14
C ASP A 310 -40.99 15.55 3.68
N ARG A 311 -40.89 16.64 4.44
CA ARG A 311 -41.41 17.97 4.05
C ARG A 311 -40.41 18.83 3.27
N SER A 312 -39.10 18.54 3.31
CA SER A 312 -38.10 19.38 2.62
C SER A 312 -37.75 18.91 1.20
N GLN A 313 -38.10 17.67 0.81
CA GLN A 313 -37.74 17.10 -0.50
C GLN A 313 -38.84 17.17 -1.58
N ARG A 314 -39.96 17.87 -1.33
CA ARG A 314 -41.06 18.02 -2.31
C ARG A 314 -41.07 19.34 -3.10
N GLN A 315 -39.96 20.08 -3.14
CA GLN A 315 -39.80 21.20 -4.06
C GLN A 315 -38.43 21.12 -4.73
N GLU A 316 -38.39 20.44 -5.87
CA GLU A 316 -37.69 20.87 -7.09
C GLU A 316 -37.65 19.68 -8.07
N GLY A 317 -38.49 19.75 -9.10
CA GLY A 317 -38.40 18.87 -10.26
C GLY A 317 -37.68 19.58 -11.39
N GLN A 318 -36.80 18.87 -12.10
CA GLN A 318 -36.97 18.50 -13.52
C GLN A 318 -35.65 18.13 -14.21
N LYS A 319 -35.66 16.93 -14.83
CA LYS A 319 -34.96 16.46 -16.06
C LYS A 319 -33.41 16.42 -16.01
N PHE A 320 -32.68 15.47 -16.60
CA PHE A 320 -32.85 14.73 -17.87
C PHE A 320 -32.29 13.29 -17.80
N LYS A 321 -32.67 12.52 -18.82
CA LYS A 321 -32.37 11.11 -19.12
C LYS A 321 -31.11 11.01 -19.99
N VAL A 322 -30.16 10.13 -19.66
CA VAL A 322 -29.23 9.54 -20.66
C VAL A 322 -28.98 8.08 -20.31
N THR A 323 -29.21 7.21 -21.30
CA THR A 323 -28.92 5.77 -21.30
C THR A 323 -27.74 5.54 -22.25
N LEU A 324 -26.77 4.68 -21.89
CA LEU A 324 -25.81 4.11 -22.83
C LEU A 324 -25.40 2.69 -22.40
N HIS A 325 -25.56 1.75 -23.32
CA HIS A 325 -25.12 0.34 -23.28
C HIS A 325 -23.87 0.16 -24.15
N SER A 326 -22.97 -0.79 -23.78
CA SER A 326 -22.08 -1.63 -24.64
C SER A 326 -20.85 -2.09 -23.82
N ILE A 327 -20.67 -3.37 -23.46
CA ILE A 327 -20.09 -4.54 -24.19
C ILE A 327 -18.56 -4.45 -24.44
N GLY A 328 -17.80 -5.41 -23.88
CA GLY A 328 -16.73 -6.14 -24.60
C GLY A 328 -15.24 -5.81 -24.37
N ASN A 329 -14.56 -6.67 -23.59
CA ASN A 329 -13.23 -7.31 -23.76
C ASN A 329 -11.93 -6.62 -24.27
N TRP A 330 -10.85 -6.96 -23.52
CA TRP A 330 -9.46 -7.37 -23.91
C TRP A 330 -8.36 -6.35 -24.26
N SER A 331 -7.22 -6.56 -23.57
CA SER A 331 -5.80 -6.30 -23.89
C SER A 331 -5.32 -4.88 -24.21
N CYS A 332 -4.24 -4.44 -23.54
CA CYS A 332 -3.06 -3.89 -24.22
C CYS A 332 -1.85 -3.69 -23.27
N LEU A 333 -0.78 -4.43 -23.56
CA LEU A 333 0.60 -4.08 -23.22
C LEU A 333 1.03 -2.81 -23.98
N GLY A 334 1.92 -2.04 -23.36
CA GLY A 334 3.06 -1.42 -24.05
C GLY A 334 2.88 0.02 -24.54
N TYR A 335 3.12 1.00 -23.67
CA TYR A 335 3.57 2.34 -24.07
C TYR A 335 4.54 2.94 -23.03
N MET A 336 5.84 2.81 -23.29
CA MET A 336 6.83 3.82 -22.91
C MET A 336 7.56 4.22 -24.19
N ARG A 337 7.42 5.48 -24.59
CA ARG A 337 8.24 6.09 -25.65
C ARG A 337 9.52 6.65 -25.02
N PRO A 338 10.69 6.51 -25.66
CA PRO A 338 11.88 7.25 -25.25
C PRO A 338 11.74 8.72 -25.66
N CYS A 339 12.03 9.65 -24.74
CA CYS A 339 12.22 11.06 -25.06
C CYS A 339 13.48 11.25 -25.91
N LEU A 340 13.31 11.73 -27.14
CA LEU A 340 14.39 12.31 -27.94
C LEU A 340 14.62 13.75 -27.44
N LEU A 341 15.83 14.03 -26.98
CA LEU A 341 16.29 15.40 -26.68
C LEU A 341 16.31 16.25 -27.96
N PRO A 342 15.91 17.52 -27.93
CA PRO A 342 16.08 18.42 -29.07
C PRO A 342 17.55 18.87 -29.19
N PRO A 343 18.04 19.20 -30.40
CA PRO A 343 19.44 19.54 -30.64
C PRO A 343 19.80 20.92 -30.08
N LYS A 344 21.06 21.02 -29.65
CA LYS A 344 21.72 22.24 -29.15
C LYS A 344 21.88 23.27 -30.27
N GLU A 345 21.38 24.49 -30.05
CA GLU A 345 21.83 25.68 -30.76
C GLU A 345 22.86 26.45 -29.89
N LYS A 346 23.95 26.90 -30.52
CA LYS A 346 24.94 27.87 -30.03
C LYS A 346 25.20 28.87 -31.17
N PRO A 347 25.80 30.04 -30.92
CA PRO A 347 25.32 31.15 -30.09
C PRO A 347 25.27 32.45 -30.94
N PHE A 348 24.44 33.43 -30.56
CA PHE A 348 24.57 34.80 -31.08
C PHE A 348 25.15 35.71 -30.01
N LEU A 349 26.36 36.22 -30.30
CA LEU A 349 27.01 37.33 -29.61
C LEU A 349 26.26 38.63 -29.94
N LYS A 350 25.98 39.44 -28.91
CA LYS A 350 26.16 40.90 -28.96
C LYS A 350 26.19 41.50 -27.55
N GLU A 351 27.19 42.34 -27.37
CA GLU A 351 27.54 43.13 -26.19
C GLU A 351 26.51 44.23 -25.89
N GLY A 352 26.45 44.68 -24.64
CA GLY A 352 25.73 45.89 -24.22
C GLY A 352 25.41 45.88 -22.74
N GLY A 353 26.05 46.74 -21.95
CA GLY A 353 26.10 46.69 -20.49
C GLY A 353 25.00 47.42 -19.71
N VAL A 354 25.14 47.24 -18.39
CA VAL A 354 24.86 48.16 -17.27
C VAL A 354 23.46 48.20 -16.64
N ASP A 355 23.51 47.95 -15.32
CA ASP A 355 22.73 48.39 -14.15
C ASP A 355 21.35 47.84 -13.73
N GLN A 356 21.40 47.31 -12.50
CA GLN A 356 20.59 47.52 -11.29
C GLN A 356 19.07 47.27 -11.24
N GLU A 357 18.76 46.57 -10.13
CA GLU A 357 17.64 46.75 -9.20
C GLU A 357 16.31 45.97 -9.36
N LYS A 358 15.88 45.49 -8.18
CA LYS A 358 14.51 45.24 -7.69
C LYS A 358 13.88 43.85 -7.87
N THR A 359 13.99 43.09 -6.77
CA THR A 359 12.86 42.54 -5.99
C THR A 359 11.46 42.67 -6.59
N SER A 360 10.73 41.57 -6.75
CA SER A 360 9.44 41.33 -6.07
C SER A 360 8.85 39.95 -6.40
N SER A 361 8.39 39.32 -5.32
CA SER A 361 7.41 38.26 -5.20
C SER A 361 6.17 38.42 -6.07
N PHE A 362 5.63 37.32 -6.63
CA PHE A 362 4.18 37.18 -6.82
C PHE A 362 3.75 35.70 -6.75
N PHE A 363 2.81 35.46 -5.84
CA PHE A 363 1.89 34.31 -5.75
C PHE A 363 0.77 34.44 -6.77
N ALA A 364 0.13 33.31 -7.11
CA ALA A 364 -1.22 33.09 -7.67
C ALA A 364 -1.14 32.14 -8.89
N ALA A 365 -1.93 31.09 -9.03
CA ALA A 365 -3.06 30.57 -8.27
C ALA A 365 -3.14 29.05 -8.46
#